data_AF-A0A0E3SCJ9-F1
#
_entry.id   AF-A0A0E3SCJ9-F1
#
_cell.length_a   1.000
_cell.length_b   1.000
_cell.length_c   1.000
_cell.angle_alpha   90.00
_cell.angle_beta   90.00
_cell.angle_gamma   90.00
#
_symmetry.space_group_name_H-M   'P 1'
#
loop_
_entity.id
_entity.type
_entity.pdbx_description
1 polymer ?
#
loop_
_entity_poly.entity_id
_entity_poly.type
_entity_poly.pdbx_seq_one_letter_code
_entity_poly.pdbx_strand_id
1 'polypeptide(L)' 'MKKGKCPKCGSENLDTGHIIGERIGYESDNECYFSGPMREFKVHVCSDCGYAEFYVDIEKRKSLFVKKKNS' A
#
# COMPACT_ATOMS: atom_id res chain seq x y z
N MET A 1 8.92 2.68 -5.56
CA MET A 1 9.62 3.38 -6.64
C MET A 1 10.83 4.02 -6.04
N LYS A 2 12.02 3.78 -6.58
CA LYS A 2 13.26 4.32 -6.01
C LYS A 2 13.60 5.62 -6.74
N LYS A 3 13.75 6.71 -5.99
CA LYS A 3 14.16 8.03 -6.51
C LYS A 3 13.28 8.58 -7.64
N GLY A 4 11.97 8.34 -7.59
CA GLY A 4 11.05 8.81 -8.63
C GLY A 4 11.15 8.05 -9.97
N LYS A 5 11.69 6.82 -9.97
CA LYS A 5 11.69 5.95 -11.15
C LYS A 5 11.00 4.61 -10.88
N CYS A 6 10.35 4.10 -11.92
CA CYS A 6 9.78 2.77 -11.96
C CYS A 6 10.90 1.72 -11.85
N PRO A 7 10.88 0.83 -10.85
CA PRO A 7 11.95 -0.17 -10.68
C PRO A 7 11.93 -1.25 -11.76
N LYS A 8 10.82 -1.40 -12.51
CA LYS A 8 10.68 -2.39 -13.59
C LYS A 8 11.25 -1.90 -14.92
N CYS A 9 10.92 -0.67 -15.34
CA CYS A 9 11.29 -0.15 -16.66
C CYS A 9 12.18 1.10 -16.64
N GLY A 10 12.47 1.67 -15.46
CA GLY A 10 13.29 2.88 -15.32
C GLY A 10 12.58 4.20 -15.65
N SER A 11 11.31 4.16 -16.07
CA SER A 11 10.53 5.35 -16.41
C SER A 11 10.30 6.29 -15.22
N GLU A 12 10.28 7.59 -15.49
CA GLU A 12 9.89 8.68 -14.58
C GLU A 12 8.39 9.03 -14.69
N ASN A 13 7.66 8.41 -15.62
CA ASN A 13 6.22 8.59 -15.81
C ASN A 13 5.45 7.79 -14.75
N LEU A 14 5.30 8.42 -13.58
CA LEU A 14 4.71 7.84 -12.40
C LEU A 14 3.47 8.62 -12.01
N ASP A 15 2.36 7.89 -11.82
CA ASP A 15 1.13 8.42 -11.26
C ASP A 15 0.99 7.99 -9.79
N THR A 16 0.46 8.90 -8.97
CA THR A 16 0.21 8.63 -7.55
C THR A 16 -1.29 8.68 -7.30
N GLY A 17 -1.84 7.59 -6.78
CA GLY A 17 -3.26 7.45 -6.58
C GLY A 17 -3.62 6.68 -5.31
N HIS A 18 -4.89 6.32 -5.23
CA HIS A 18 -5.45 5.47 -4.18
C HIS A 18 -6.21 4.31 -4.82
N ILE A 19 -6.25 3.17 -4.13
CA ILE A 19 -7.05 2.03 -4.60
C ILE A 19 -8.53 2.35 -4.40
N ILE A 20 -9.33 2.09 -5.44
CA ILE A 20 -10.79 2.19 -5.38
C ILE A 20 -11.33 0.83 -4.95
N GLY A 21 -12.02 0.79 -3.81
CA GLY A 21 -12.69 -0.40 -3.28
C GLY A 21 -12.89 -0.33 -1.78
N GLU A 22 -13.54 -1.35 -1.21
CA GLU A 22 -13.94 -1.33 0.21
C GLU A 22 -12.81 -1.77 1.14
N ARG A 23 -12.10 -2.86 0.79
CA ARG A 23 -11.10 -3.47 1.68
C ARG A 23 -9.97 -4.10 0.88
N ILE A 24 -8.75 -4.01 1.41
CA ILE A 24 -7.59 -4.78 0.94
C ILE A 24 -6.97 -5.49 2.14
N GLY A 25 -6.42 -6.67 1.89
CA GLY A 25 -5.64 -7.40 2.87
C GLY A 25 -4.48 -8.16 2.22
N TYR A 26 -3.51 -8.50 3.05
CA TYR A 26 -2.40 -9.37 2.69
C TYR A 26 -2.35 -10.50 3.70
N GLU A 27 -2.31 -11.72 3.17
CA GLU A 27 -2.16 -12.96 3.91
C GLU A 27 -0.86 -13.63 3.44
N SER A 28 -0.06 -14.11 4.39
CA SER A 28 1.11 -14.95 4.14
C SER A 28 1.12 -16.04 5.19
N ASP A 29 1.43 -17.27 4.79
CA ASP A 29 1.53 -18.42 5.70
C ASP A 29 0.26 -18.64 6.55
N ASN A 30 -0.92 -18.39 5.96
CA ASN A 30 -2.24 -18.42 6.60
C ASN A 30 -2.43 -17.42 7.76
N GLU A 31 -1.53 -16.45 7.91
CA GLU A 31 -1.70 -15.33 8.84
C GLU A 31 -2.12 -14.07 8.11
N CYS A 32 -3.21 -13.44 8.57
CA CYS A 32 -3.63 -12.14 8.07
C CYS A 32 -2.65 -11.06 8.56
N TYR A 33 -1.66 -10.74 7.72
CA TYR A 33 -0.68 -9.70 8.00
C TYR A 33 -1.32 -8.32 8.06
N PHE A 34 -2.25 -7.98 7.17
CA PHE A 34 -3.07 -6.78 7.34
C PHE A 34 -4.39 -6.93 6.62
N SER A 35 -5.43 -6.28 7.14
CA SER A 35 -6.64 -5.98 6.39
C SER A 35 -7.17 -4.61 6.83
N GLY A 36 -7.67 -3.82 5.88
CA GLY A 36 -8.15 -2.48 6.20
C GLY A 36 -8.86 -1.79 5.03
N PRO A 37 -9.47 -0.62 5.29
CA PRO A 37 -10.04 0.21 4.24
C PRO A 37 -8.97 0.61 3.22
N MET A 38 -9.28 0.49 1.92
CA MET A 38 -8.34 0.79 0.83
C MET A 38 -7.82 2.24 0.84
N ARG A 39 -8.59 3.18 1.42
CA ARG A 39 -8.23 4.60 1.53
C ARG A 39 -6.96 4.87 2.35
N GLU A 40 -6.48 3.88 3.10
CA GLU A 40 -5.27 3.99 3.90
C GLU A 40 -3.98 3.63 3.13
N PHE A 41 -4.11 3.13 1.90
CA PHE A 41 -2.99 2.67 1.10
C PHE A 41 -2.63 3.71 0.05
N LYS A 42 -1.35 4.10 0.04
CA LYS A 42 -0.80 4.92 -1.03
C LYS A 42 -0.31 4.00 -2.14
N VAL A 43 -0.66 4.34 -3.38
CA VAL A 43 -0.27 3.58 -4.56
C VAL A 43 0.54 4.47 -5.47
N HIS A 44 1.63 3.91 -6.00
CA HIS A 44 2.33 4.50 -7.13
C HIS A 44 2.23 3.55 -8.31
N VAL A 45 1.84 4.06 -9.47
CA VAL A 45 1.67 3.29 -10.71
C VAL A 45 2.56 3.89 -11.78
N CYS A 46 3.33 3.06 -12.47
CA CYS A 46 4.06 3.48 -13.66
C CYS A 46 3.13 3.42 -14.87
N SER A 47 2.87 4.58 -15.47
CA SER A 47 1.93 4.71 -16.60
C SER A 47 2.43 4.03 -17.87
N ASP A 48 3.73 3.80 -18.00
CA ASP A 48 4.31 3.20 -19.22
C ASP A 48 4.27 1.67 -19.22
N CYS A 49 4.47 1.02 -18.05
CA CYS A 49 4.59 -0.44 -17.97
C CYS A 49 3.61 -1.11 -17.00
N GLY A 50 2.73 -0.33 -16.38
CA GLY A 50 1.70 -0.80 -15.45
C GLY A 50 2.22 -1.32 -14.11
N TYR A 51 3.52 -1.19 -13.83
CA TYR A 51 4.08 -1.62 -12.56
C TYR A 51 3.53 -0.76 -11.41
N ALA A 52 2.99 -1.41 -10.38
CA ALA A 52 2.40 -0.74 -9.22
C ALA A 52 3.07 -1.17 -7.91
N GLU A 53 3.29 -0.21 -7.02
CA GLU A 53 3.77 -0.44 -5.65
C GLU A 53 2.78 0.13 -4.63
N PHE A 54 2.48 -0.66 -3.61
CA PHE A 54 1.54 -0.35 -2.54
C PHE A 54 2.31 -0.14 -1.24
N TYR A 55 2.01 0.95 -0.54
CA TYR A 55 2.62 1.27 0.74
C TYR A 55 1.58 1.24 1.84
N VAL A 56 1.90 0.52 2.92
CA VAL A 56 1.12 0.50 4.16
C VAL A 56 1.81 1.39 5.17
N ASP A 57 1.08 2.35 5.74
CA ASP A 57 1.60 3.17 6.83
C ASP A 57 1.64 2.35 8.13
N ILE A 58 2.84 1.87 8.48
CA ILE A 58 3.06 1.04 9.67
C ILE A 58 2.87 1.84 10.97
N GLU A 59 3.10 3.16 10.98
CA GLU A 59 2.92 3.96 12.19
C GLU A 59 1.44 4.16 12.50
N LYS A 60 0.64 4.45 11.47
CA LYS A 60 -0.82 4.47 11.59
C LYS A 60 -1.36 3.12 12.05
N ARG A 61 -0.82 2.02 11.51
CA ARG A 61 -1.15 0.66 11.96
C ARG A 61 -0.84 0.45 13.44
N LYS A 62 0.36 0.80 13.93
CA LYS A 62 0.73 0.66 15.36
C LYS A 62 -0.27 1.38 16.28
N SER A 63 -0.72 2.58 15.91
CA SER A 63 -1.70 3.33 16.70
C SER A 63 -3.07 2.65 16.84
N LEU A 64 -3.49 1.89 15.82
CA LEU A 64 -4.75 1.12 15.83
C LEU A 64 -4.65 -0.15 16.69
N PHE A 65 -3.48 -0.79 16.78
CA PHE A 65 -3.26 -1.93 17.67
C PHE A 65 -3.22 -1.53 19.15
N VAL A 66 -2.75 -0.32 19.47
CA VAL A 66 -2.78 0.20 20.86
C VAL A 66 -4.22 0.40 21.35
N LYS A 67 -5.13 0.87 20.49
CA LYS A 67 -6.55 1.03 20.87
C LYS A 67 -7.24 -0.30 21.18
N LYS A 68 -6.87 -1.39 20.50
CA LYS A 68 -7.48 -2.72 20.71
C LYS A 68 -7.03 -3.43 21.98
N LYS A 69 -5.93 -3.00 22.62
CA LYS A 69 -5.46 -3.55 23.91
C LYS A 69 -6.09 -2.89 25.13
N ASN A 70 -6.79 -1.76 24.94
CA ASN A 70 -7.40 -0.97 26.02
C ASN A 70 -8.94 -0.88 25.90
N SER A 71 -9.60 -1.85 25.24
CA SER A 71 -11.06 -2.00 25.22
C SER A 71 -11.47 -3.41 25.60
#